data_AF-A0A158KP90-F1
#
_entry.id   AF-A0A158KP90-F1
#
_cell.length_a   1.000
_cell.length_b   1.000
_cell.length_c   1.000
_cell.angle_alpha   90.00
_cell.angle_beta   90.00
_cell.angle_gamma   90.00
#
_symmetry.space_group_name_H-M   'P 1'
#
loop_
_entity.id
_entity.type
_entity.pdbx_description
1 polymer ?
#
loop_
_entity_poly.entity_id
_entity_poly.type
_entity_poly.pdbx_seq_one_letter_code
_entity_poly.pdbx_strand_id
1 'polypeptide(L)'
;MTRRFELLISEEDLGLVDRVGDATFSVTSSISLDGARISVLETMEEGLAAQWAHILDGRNKAYVARVLEGTDVVSERCVRNPKWRQE
;
A
#
# COMPACT_ATOMS: atom_id res chain seq x y z
N MET A 1 -18.69 -6.62 -8.87
CA MET A 1 -17.26 -6.84 -9.08
C MET A 1 -16.56 -6.76 -7.73
N THR A 2 -15.56 -7.60 -7.47
CA THR A 2 -14.85 -7.60 -6.18
C THR A 2 -13.77 -6.54 -6.21
N ARG A 3 -13.83 -5.58 -5.28
CA ARG A 3 -12.80 -4.54 -5.12
C ARG A 3 -11.57 -5.12 -4.45
N ARG A 4 -10.41 -4.65 -4.86
CA ARG A 4 -9.12 -4.97 -4.25
C ARG A 4 -8.47 -3.70 -3.73
N PHE A 5 -7.86 -3.79 -2.58
CA PHE A 5 -7.20 -2.65 -1.94
C PHE A 5 -5.71 -2.92 -1.91
N GLU A 6 -4.96 -1.98 -2.47
CA GLU A 6 -3.51 -2.03 -2.51
C GLU A 6 -2.91 -0.89 -1.69
N LEU A 7 -1.79 -1.16 -1.04
CA LEU A 7 -0.97 -0.16 -0.37
C LEU A 7 0.47 -0.34 -0.80
N LEU A 8 1.00 0.67 -1.49
CA LEU A 8 2.39 0.73 -1.92
C LEU A 8 3.15 1.57 -0.90
N ILE A 9 4.21 0.99 -0.37
CA ILE A 9 5.08 1.60 0.64
C ILE A 9 6.54 1.29 0.34
N SER A 10 7.46 2.02 0.96
CA SER A 10 8.87 1.65 0.97
C SER A 10 9.06 0.30 1.67
N GLU A 11 9.97 -0.55 1.19
CA GLU A 11 10.28 -1.86 1.80
C GLU A 11 10.59 -1.75 3.30
N GLU A 12 11.28 -0.68 3.71
CA GLU A 12 11.64 -0.41 5.11
C GLU A 12 10.42 -0.18 6.03
N ASP A 13 9.29 0.24 5.47
CA ASP A 13 8.06 0.52 6.21
C ASP A 13 7.14 -0.70 6.34
N LEU A 14 7.45 -1.82 5.66
CA LEU A 14 6.66 -3.05 5.69
C LEU A 14 6.47 -3.57 7.12
N GLY A 15 7.54 -3.57 7.92
CA GLY A 15 7.51 -4.03 9.31
C GLY A 15 6.59 -3.21 10.23
N LEU A 16 6.09 -2.06 9.77
CA LEU A 16 5.12 -1.24 10.50
C LEU A 16 3.68 -1.76 10.36
N VAL A 17 3.36 -2.36 9.22
CA VAL A 17 1.99 -2.78 8.83
C VAL A 17 1.80 -4.30 8.83
N ASP A 18 2.88 -5.08 8.77
CA ASP A 18 2.90 -6.56 8.79
C ASP A 18 2.41 -7.18 10.13
N ARG A 19 2.18 -6.36 11.16
CA ARG A 19 1.79 -6.83 12.52
C ARG A 19 0.28 -7.00 12.73
N VAL A 20 -0.54 -6.78 11.71
CA VAL A 20 -2.00 -6.81 11.85
C VAL A 20 -2.45 -8.28 11.71
N GLY A 21 -2.65 -8.94 12.86
CA GLY A 21 -2.88 -10.38 12.99
C GLY A 21 -4.12 -10.93 12.27
N ASP A 22 -4.12 -12.26 12.05
CA ASP A 22 -5.12 -13.14 11.39
C ASP A 22 -5.70 -12.68 10.03
N ALA A 23 -5.32 -11.50 9.54
CA ALA A 23 -5.83 -10.93 8.31
C ALA A 23 -5.22 -11.61 7.07
N THR A 24 -6.03 -11.83 6.03
CA THR A 24 -5.55 -12.44 4.79
C THR A 24 -5.14 -11.34 3.82
N PHE A 25 -3.84 -11.21 3.59
CA PHE A 25 -3.28 -10.31 2.60
C PHE A 25 -2.10 -10.96 1.87
N SER A 26 -1.79 -10.46 0.69
CA SER A 26 -0.59 -10.81 -0.05
C SER A 26 0.39 -9.65 -0.01
N VAL A 27 1.68 -9.96 -0.02
CA VAL A 27 2.76 -8.99 -0.11
C VAL A 27 3.59 -9.31 -1.33
N THR A 28 3.78 -8.31 -2.18
CA THR A 28 4.63 -8.41 -3.37
C THR A 28 5.67 -7.29 -3.34
N SER A 29 6.91 -7.59 -3.69
CA SER A 29 7.95 -6.56 -3.85
C SER A 29 8.04 -6.13 -5.31
N SER A 30 8.17 -4.83 -5.54
CA SER A 30 8.43 -4.27 -6.87
C SER A 30 9.58 -3.25 -6.81
N ILE A 31 10.22 -3.01 -7.95
CA ILE A 31 11.23 -1.96 -8.10
C ILE A 31 10.53 -0.79 -8.82
N SER A 32 10.53 0.38 -8.20
CA SER A 32 10.01 1.62 -8.80
C SER A 32 10.93 2.15 -9.90
N LEU A 33 10.44 3.14 -10.64
CA LEU A 33 11.16 3.75 -11.77
C LEU A 33 12.51 4.36 -11.39
N ASP A 34 12.63 4.89 -10.16
CA ASP A 34 13.87 5.44 -9.61
C ASP A 34 14.82 4.38 -9.02
N GLY A 35 14.45 3.09 -9.11
CA GLY A 35 15.22 1.97 -8.59
C GLY A 35 14.99 1.67 -7.10
N ALA A 36 14.08 2.38 -6.43
CA ALA A 36 13.73 2.07 -5.05
C ALA A 36 12.93 0.76 -4.95
N ARG A 37 13.13 0.02 -3.86
CA ARG A 37 12.33 -1.16 -3.56
C ARG A 37 11.07 -0.76 -2.80
N ILE A 38 9.93 -1.16 -3.34
CA ILE A 38 8.62 -0.93 -2.75
C ILE A 38 7.95 -2.27 -2.43
N SER A 39 7.18 -2.28 -1.35
CA SER A 39 6.26 -3.36 -1.00
C SER A 39 4.85 -2.97 -1.38
N VAL A 40 4.14 -3.88 -2.03
CA VAL A 40 2.73 -3.78 -2.38
C VAL A 40 1.98 -4.75 -1.50
N LEU A 41 1.21 -4.22 -0.55
CA LEU A 41 0.28 -5.01 0.26
C LEU A 41 -1.07 -5.01 -0.43
N GLU A 42 -1.67 -6.19 -0.57
CA GLU A 42 -2.92 -6.38 -1.28
C GLU A 42 -3.91 -7.16 -0.42
N THR A 43 -5.15 -6.67 -0.33
CA THR A 43 -6.22 -7.33 0.42
C THR A 43 -7.59 -7.08 -0.23
N MET A 44 -8.55 -7.95 0.07
CA MET A 44 -9.97 -7.73 -0.23
C MET A 44 -10.72 -7.03 0.92
N GLU A 45 -10.06 -6.86 2.07
CA GLU A 45 -10.66 -6.30 3.27
C GLU A 45 -10.39 -4.79 3.35
N GLU A 46 -11.41 -3.97 3.07
CA GLU A 46 -11.30 -2.51 3.15
C GLU A 46 -10.84 -2.03 4.55
N GLY A 47 -11.34 -2.68 5.60
CA GLY A 47 -10.97 -2.36 6.98
C GLY A 47 -9.49 -2.62 7.29
N LEU A 48 -8.87 -3.61 6.64
CA LEU A 48 -7.44 -3.88 6.80
C LEU A 48 -6.61 -2.81 6.09
N ALA A 49 -6.97 -2.46 4.86
CA ALA A 49 -6.32 -1.39 4.11
C ALA A 49 -6.41 -0.02 4.82
N ALA A 50 -7.57 0.29 5.40
CA ALA A 50 -7.77 1.49 6.21
C ALA A 50 -6.89 1.51 7.46
N GLN A 51 -6.71 0.37 8.14
CA GLN A 51 -5.82 0.24 9.28
C GLN A 51 -4.36 0.48 8.92
N TRP A 52 -3.87 -0.10 7.82
CA TRP A 52 -2.51 0.16 7.37
C TRP A 52 -2.26 1.63 7.06
N ALA A 53 -3.18 2.28 6.33
CA ALA A 53 -3.12 3.70 6.06
C ALA A 53 -3.07 4.52 7.36
N HIS A 54 -3.90 4.17 8.34
CA HIS A 54 -3.90 4.82 9.66
C HIS A 54 -2.55 4.67 10.41
N ILE A 55 -1.96 3.47 10.39
CA ILE A 55 -0.65 3.21 11.01
C ILE A 55 0.44 4.07 10.38
N LEU A 56 0.46 4.15 9.05
CA LEU A 56 1.46 4.92 8.30
C LEU A 56 1.26 6.43 8.51
N ASP A 57 0.02 6.89 8.54
CA ASP A 57 -0.30 8.28 8.85
C ASP A 57 0.17 8.66 10.26
N GLY A 58 -0.10 7.82 11.26
CA GLY A 58 0.35 8.02 12.64
C GLY A 58 1.88 8.01 12.82
N ARG A 59 2.60 7.34 11.90
CA ARG A 59 4.07 7.29 11.88
C ARG A 59 4.71 8.27 10.90
N ASN A 60 3.91 9.15 10.30
CA ASN A 60 4.35 10.13 9.31
C ASN A 60 5.06 9.52 8.09
N LYS A 61 4.61 8.35 7.63
CA LYS A 61 5.19 7.62 6.50
C LYS A 61 4.48 7.93 5.19
N ALA A 62 5.24 7.87 4.09
CA ALA A 62 4.74 8.07 2.74
C ALA A 62 4.20 6.77 2.17
N TYR A 63 3.09 6.83 1.46
CA TYR A 63 2.44 5.66 0.86
C TYR A 63 1.52 6.05 -0.29
N VAL A 64 1.15 5.05 -1.09
CA VAL A 64 0.09 5.16 -2.10
C VAL A 64 -0.95 4.09 -1.83
N ALA A 65 -2.19 4.50 -1.54
CA ALA A 65 -3.33 3.60 -1.41
C ALA A 65 -4.10 3.56 -2.72
N ARG A 66 -4.43 2.36 -3.22
CA ARG A 66 -5.20 2.16 -4.44
C ARG A 66 -6.41 1.28 -4.18
N VAL A 67 -7.48 1.55 -4.91
CA VAL A 67 -8.63 0.67 -5.04
C VAL A 67 -8.67 0.22 -6.49
N LEU A 68 -8.71 -1.09 -6.69
CA LEU A 68 -8.77 -1.71 -7.99
C LEU A 68 -10.12 -2.41 -8.18
N GLU A 69 -10.65 -2.34 -9.39
CA GLU A 69 -11.78 -3.15 -9.85
C GLU A 69 -11.30 -3.97 -11.04
N GLY A 70 -11.09 -5.28 -10.85
CA GLY A 70 -10.37 -6.09 -11.82
C GLY A 70 -8.88 -5.71 -11.87
N THR A 71 -8.42 -5.19 -13.01
CA THR A 71 -7.06 -4.68 -13.22
C THR A 71 -6.98 -3.15 -13.22
N ASP A 72 -8.12 -2.48 -13.20
CA ASP A 72 -8.20 -1.03 -13.34
C ASP A 72 -8.13 -0.35 -11.97
N VAL A 73 -7.28 0.67 -11.86
CA VAL A 73 -7.22 1.53 -10.67
C VAL A 73 -8.41 2.50 -10.73
N VAL A 74 -9.41 2.27 -9.89
CA VAL A 74 -10.63 3.10 -9.83
C VAL A 74 -10.52 4.24 -8.83
N SER A 75 -9.60 4.14 -7.87
CA SER A 75 -9.28 5.22 -6.93
C SER A 75 -7.83 5.12 -6.49
N GLU A 76 -7.15 6.25 -6.35
CA GLU A 76 -5.80 6.34 -5.83
C GLU A 76 -5.68 7.52 -4.88
N ARG A 77 -5.00 7.30 -3.76
CA ARG A 77 -4.61 8.34 -2.81
C ARG A 77 -3.12 8.23 -2.54
N CYS A 78 -2.38 9.26 -2.93
CA CYS A 78 -0.97 9.38 -2.59
C CYS A 78 -0.79 10.31 -1.40
N VAL A 79 -0.04 9.86 -0.39
CA VAL A 79 0.23 10.61 0.82
C VAL A 79 1.72 10.90 0.92
N ARG A 80 2.04 12.16 1.19
CA ARG A 80 3.42 12.68 1.33
C ARG A 80 4.30 12.53 0.07
N ASN A 81 3.72 12.21 -1.09
CA ASN A 81 4.37 12.16 -2.41
C ASN A 81 5.76 11.50 -2.36
N PRO A 82 5.84 10.16 -2.16
CA PRO A 82 7.11 9.47 -2.06
C PRO A 82 7.93 9.65 -3.34
N LYS A 83 9.24 9.83 -3.20
CA LYS A 83 10.17 10.07 -4.31
C LYS A 83 10.15 8.94 -5.35
N TRP A 84 9.94 7.71 -4.89
CA TRP A 84 9.82 6.54 -5.76
C TRP A 84 8.60 6.54 -6.68
N ARG A 85 7.69 7.50 -6.50
CA ARG A 85 6.53 7.75 -7.37
C ARG A 85 6.71 8.99 -8.25
N GLN A 86 7.81 9.74 -8.10
CA GLN A 86 8.09 10.92 -8.91
C GLN A 86 8.80 10.47 -10.19
N GLU A 87 8.20 10.81 -11.33
CA GLU A 87 8.75 10.66 -12.68
C GLU A 87 9.94 11.60 -12.92
#